data_AF-A0A9Q3YQ98-F1
#
_entry.id   AF-A0A9Q3YQ98-F1
#
_cell.length_a   1.000
_cell.length_b   1.000
_cell.length_c   1.000
_cell.angle_alpha   90.00
_cell.angle_beta   90.00
_cell.angle_gamma   90.00
#
_symmetry.space_group_name_H-M   'P 1'
#
loop_
_entity.id
_entity.type
_entity.pdbx_description
1 polymer ?
#
loop_
_entity_poly.entity_id
_entity_poly.type
_entity_poly.pdbx_seq_one_letter_code
_entity_poly.pdbx_strand_id
1 'polypeptide(L)'
;MKIDNIYNEYIKSEDSEVIWKYCDQIENDTLKNELEKFIFNALTELNKDKFIFSLYILQGYEFNFKNNDKHFEYITKGIISFLNNEKENKGNIKSDISFIMSEFFDIINKLGTKYDELVIYTFKELPHIVFEISKIKFKRGSHMEIAMLKSMNLLTYKLNNLKESIIVLEEIKEDHFDDGIVEEADDLLKEIKNYG
;
A
#
# COMPACT_ATOMS: atom_id res chain seq x y z
N MET A 1 -22.04 -2.29 16.44
CA MET A 1 -22.27 -1.77 15.07
C MET A 1 -21.23 -2.42 14.17
N LYS A 2 -21.59 -2.91 12.99
CA LYS A 2 -20.64 -3.60 12.10
C LYS A 2 -20.01 -2.64 11.09
N ILE A 3 -18.74 -2.85 10.74
CA ILE A 3 -18.04 -2.08 9.69
C ILE A 3 -18.83 -2.07 8.37
N ASP A 4 -19.45 -3.18 7.97
CA ASP A 4 -20.28 -3.25 6.75
C ASP A 4 -21.41 -2.21 6.73
N ASN A 5 -21.99 -1.90 7.89
CA ASN A 5 -23.06 -0.90 7.98
C ASN A 5 -22.50 0.51 7.77
N ILE A 6 -21.32 0.79 8.34
CA ILE A 6 -20.63 2.08 8.18
C ILE A 6 -20.25 2.29 6.72
N TYR A 7 -19.70 1.25 6.07
CA TYR A 7 -19.39 1.27 4.65
C TYR A 7 -20.62 1.56 3.78
N ASN A 8 -21.75 0.90 4.06
CA ASN A 8 -22.99 1.13 3.32
C ASN A 8 -23.56 2.54 3.51
N GLU A 9 -23.33 3.16 4.67
CA GLU A 9 -23.70 4.57 4.87
C GLU A 9 -22.73 5.50 4.14
N TYR A 10 -21.42 5.26 4.26
CA TYR A 10 -20.39 6.02 3.54
C TYR A 10 -20.63 6.04 2.02
N ILE A 11 -20.90 4.89 1.40
CA ILE A 11 -21.17 4.82 -0.05
C ILE A 11 -22.45 5.57 -0.45
N LYS A 12 -23.44 5.66 0.43
CA LYS A 12 -24.69 6.39 0.15
C LYS A 12 -24.55 7.90 0.34
N SER A 13 -23.72 8.33 1.28
CA SER A 13 -23.53 9.74 1.60
C SER A 13 -22.39 10.40 0.83
N GLU A 14 -21.41 9.61 0.37
CA GLU A 14 -20.09 10.07 -0.11
C GLU A 14 -19.37 10.97 0.90
N ASP A 15 -19.76 10.88 2.18
CA ASP A 15 -19.27 11.71 3.27
C ASP A 15 -18.32 10.89 4.15
N SER A 16 -17.05 11.26 4.14
CA SER A 16 -16.02 10.59 4.95
C SER A 16 -16.15 10.89 6.45
N GLU A 17 -16.88 11.94 6.86
CA GLU A 17 -17.13 12.22 8.29
C GLU A 17 -17.97 11.11 8.95
N VAL A 18 -18.76 10.39 8.15
CA VAL A 18 -19.54 9.23 8.58
C VAL A 18 -18.64 8.13 9.15
N ILE A 19 -17.44 7.94 8.57
CA ILE A 19 -16.49 6.93 9.03
C ILE A 19 -16.12 7.20 10.49
N TRP A 20 -15.69 8.43 10.78
CA TRP A 20 -15.23 8.84 12.12
C TRP A 20 -16.35 8.78 13.14
N LYS A 21 -17.51 9.35 12.79
CA LYS A 21 -18.69 9.40 13.67
C LYS A 21 -19.06 8.02 14.22
N TYR A 22 -18.96 6.99 13.39
CA TYR A 22 -19.39 5.64 13.77
C TYR A 22 -18.25 4.77 14.29
N CYS A 23 -17.04 4.89 13.73
CA CYS A 23 -15.90 4.13 14.24
C CYS A 23 -15.51 4.53 15.66
N ASP A 24 -15.70 5.80 16.06
CA ASP A 24 -15.47 6.27 17.44
C ASP A 24 -16.41 5.64 18.48
N GLN A 25 -17.50 5.01 18.04
CA GLN A 25 -18.46 4.32 18.90
C GLN A 25 -18.11 2.83 19.09
N ILE A 26 -17.07 2.34 18.42
CA ILE A 26 -16.64 0.94 18.47
C ILE A 26 -15.36 0.84 19.30
N GLU A 27 -15.28 -0.13 20.19
CA GLU A 27 -14.05 -0.42 20.93
C GLU A 27 -12.90 -0.75 19.96
N ASN A 28 -11.71 -0.18 20.17
CA ASN A 28 -10.61 -0.21 19.21
C ASN A 28 -10.21 -1.64 18.77
N ASP A 29 -10.12 -2.58 19.71
CA ASP A 29 -9.81 -3.99 19.40
C ASP A 29 -10.93 -4.68 18.61
N THR A 30 -12.18 -4.29 18.86
CA THR A 30 -13.33 -4.77 18.08
C THR A 30 -13.28 -4.20 16.66
N LEU A 31 -13.02 -2.90 16.52
CA LEU A 31 -12.88 -2.24 15.22
C LEU A 31 -11.75 -2.89 14.40
N LYS A 32 -10.60 -3.14 15.02
CA LYS A 32 -9.47 -3.85 14.42
C LYS A 32 -9.87 -5.23 13.89
N ASN A 33 -10.53 -6.05 14.71
CA ASN A 33 -10.92 -7.40 14.31
C ASN A 33 -11.99 -7.42 13.19
N GLU A 34 -12.90 -6.45 13.19
CA GLU A 34 -13.86 -6.31 12.10
C GLU A 34 -13.18 -5.82 10.81
N LEU A 35 -12.20 -4.93 10.92
CA LEU A 35 -11.47 -4.38 9.79
C LEU A 35 -10.67 -5.47 9.07
N GLU A 36 -10.03 -6.39 9.81
CA GLU A 36 -9.33 -7.54 9.22
C GLU A 36 -10.25 -8.35 8.30
N LYS A 37 -11.45 -8.70 8.80
CA LYS A 37 -12.46 -9.46 8.05
C LYS A 37 -12.97 -8.68 6.85
N PHE A 38 -13.17 -7.37 7.03
CA PHE A 38 -13.65 -6.50 5.97
C PHE A 38 -12.64 -6.39 4.82
N ILE A 39 -11.35 -6.23 5.12
CA ILE A 39 -10.27 -6.24 4.13
C ILE A 39 -10.19 -7.59 3.41
N PHE A 40 -10.28 -8.70 4.15
CA PHE A 40 -10.28 -10.04 3.54
C PHE A 40 -11.45 -10.24 2.55
N ASN A 41 -12.64 -9.75 2.90
CA ASN A 41 -13.79 -9.77 2.00
C ASN A 41 -13.56 -8.87 0.77
N ALA A 42 -13.02 -7.67 0.97
CA ALA A 42 -12.67 -6.76 -0.12
C ALA A 42 -11.68 -7.39 -1.11
N LEU A 43 -10.68 -8.11 -0.60
CA LEU A 43 -9.72 -8.88 -1.39
C LEU A 43 -10.41 -9.99 -2.19
N THR A 44 -11.24 -10.80 -1.54
CA THR A 44 -11.92 -11.93 -2.17
C THR A 44 -12.86 -11.49 -3.30
N GLU A 45 -13.50 -10.33 -3.12
CA GLU A 45 -14.39 -9.72 -4.11
C GLU A 45 -13.66 -8.86 -5.15
N LEU A 46 -12.36 -8.60 -4.97
CA LEU A 46 -11.61 -7.57 -5.70
C LEU A 46 -12.33 -6.21 -5.73
N ASN A 47 -12.93 -5.84 -4.60
CA ASN A 47 -13.72 -4.63 -4.44
C ASN A 47 -12.83 -3.44 -4.03
N LYS A 48 -12.61 -2.50 -4.96
CA LYS A 48 -11.75 -1.33 -4.78
C LYS A 48 -12.30 -0.35 -3.75
N ASP A 49 -13.62 -0.14 -3.72
CA ASP A 49 -14.25 0.83 -2.82
C ASP A 49 -14.15 0.39 -1.36
N LYS A 50 -14.35 -0.91 -1.10
CA LYS A 50 -14.11 -1.50 0.23
C LYS A 50 -12.64 -1.38 0.63
N PHE A 51 -11.72 -1.51 -0.33
CA PHE A 51 -10.30 -1.30 -0.07
C PHE A 51 -10.00 0.14 0.34
N ILE A 52 -10.44 1.12 -0.44
CA ILE A 52 -10.28 2.55 -0.14
C ILE A 52 -10.83 2.88 1.25
N PHE A 53 -12.05 2.42 1.55
CA PHE A 53 -12.67 2.59 2.85
C PHE A 53 -11.83 1.99 3.99
N SER A 54 -11.23 0.82 3.77
CA SER A 54 -10.35 0.18 4.76
C SER A 54 -9.08 1.00 5.02
N LEU A 55 -8.49 1.58 3.97
CA LEU A 55 -7.30 2.43 4.08
C LEU A 55 -7.60 3.69 4.89
N TYR A 56 -8.76 4.32 4.71
CA TYR A 56 -9.17 5.46 5.54
C TYR A 56 -9.22 5.09 7.02
N ILE A 57 -9.83 3.96 7.38
CA ILE A 57 -9.85 3.51 8.78
C ILE A 57 -8.42 3.30 9.32
N LEU A 58 -7.53 2.64 8.56
CA LEU A 58 -6.14 2.43 8.98
C LEU A 58 -5.34 3.73 9.15
N GLN A 59 -5.69 4.79 8.42
CA GLN A 59 -5.05 6.09 8.55
C GLN A 59 -5.55 6.87 9.76
N GLY A 60 -6.86 6.83 10.00
CA GLY A 60 -7.51 7.61 11.06
C GLY A 60 -7.36 7.03 12.46
N TYR A 61 -7.15 5.71 12.59
CA TYR A 61 -7.12 5.02 13.88
C TYR A 61 -5.74 4.44 14.22
N GLU A 62 -5.34 4.56 15.49
CA GLU A 62 -4.12 3.94 16.00
C GLU A 62 -4.43 2.53 16.54
N PHE A 63 -4.14 1.51 15.73
CA PHE A 63 -4.28 0.11 16.10
C PHE A 63 -2.95 -0.48 16.59
N ASN A 64 -3.02 -1.42 17.52
CA ASN A 64 -1.87 -2.23 17.92
C ASN A 64 -1.76 -3.47 17.02
N PHE A 65 -0.79 -3.50 16.11
CA PHE A 65 -0.61 -4.59 15.14
C PHE A 65 0.31 -5.73 15.60
N LYS A 66 0.64 -5.84 16.89
CA LYS A 66 1.42 -6.97 17.42
C LYS A 66 0.66 -8.30 17.28
N ASN A 67 1.40 -9.41 17.21
CA ASN A 67 0.92 -10.81 17.22
C ASN A 67 0.05 -11.21 16.00
N ASN A 68 0.70 -11.72 14.94
CA ASN A 68 0.04 -12.40 13.80
C ASN A 68 -1.11 -11.62 13.14
N ASP A 69 -0.98 -10.29 13.08
CA ASP A 69 -1.94 -9.43 12.40
C ASP A 69 -1.89 -9.65 10.87
N LYS A 70 -3.06 -9.76 10.22
CA LYS A 70 -3.14 -10.09 8.79
C LYS A 70 -3.60 -8.94 7.89
N HIS A 71 -3.87 -7.75 8.44
CA HIS A 71 -4.38 -6.62 7.65
C HIS A 71 -3.45 -6.31 6.48
N PHE A 72 -2.16 -6.19 6.75
CA PHE A 72 -1.16 -5.84 5.75
C PHE A 72 -0.86 -6.97 4.78
N GLU A 73 -0.94 -8.23 5.23
CA GLU A 73 -0.87 -9.39 4.33
C GLU A 73 -2.00 -9.34 3.30
N TYR A 74 -3.24 -9.09 3.76
CA TYR A 74 -4.40 -8.99 2.88
C TYR A 74 -4.33 -7.78 1.95
N ILE A 75 -3.85 -6.63 2.45
CA ILE A 75 -3.69 -5.44 1.62
C ILE A 75 -2.66 -5.65 0.53
N THR A 76 -1.49 -6.21 0.88
CA THR A 76 -0.41 -6.54 -0.06
C THR A 76 -0.92 -7.48 -1.17
N LYS A 77 -1.63 -8.55 -0.79
CA LYS A 77 -2.27 -9.47 -1.76
C LYS A 77 -3.30 -8.76 -2.64
N GLY A 78 -4.05 -7.81 -2.09
CA GLY A 78 -5.02 -7.01 -2.82
C GLY A 78 -4.37 -6.14 -3.87
N ILE A 79 -3.31 -5.42 -3.50
CA ILE A 79 -2.54 -4.58 -4.41
C ILE A 79 -2.00 -5.40 -5.58
N ILE A 80 -1.37 -6.54 -5.32
CA ILE A 80 -0.87 -7.44 -6.37
C ILE A 80 -2.02 -7.90 -7.28
N SER A 81 -3.16 -8.27 -6.70
CA SER A 81 -4.33 -8.70 -7.47
C SER A 81 -4.90 -7.57 -8.35
N PHE A 82 -4.95 -6.33 -7.85
CA PHE A 82 -5.39 -5.17 -8.62
C PHE A 82 -4.43 -4.85 -9.76
N LEU A 83 -3.12 -4.88 -9.52
CA LEU A 83 -2.10 -4.67 -10.56
C LEU A 83 -2.25 -5.69 -11.69
N ASN A 84 -2.37 -6.97 -11.35
CA ASN A 84 -2.51 -8.04 -12.33
C ASN A 84 -3.80 -7.87 -13.16
N ASN A 85 -4.93 -7.55 -12.51
CA ASN A 85 -6.20 -7.33 -13.19
C ASN A 85 -6.16 -6.13 -14.17
N GLU A 86 -5.46 -5.04 -13.83
CA GLU A 86 -5.35 -3.90 -14.75
C GLU A 86 -4.39 -4.16 -15.92
N LYS A 87 -3.34 -4.97 -15.73
CA LYS A 87 -2.43 -5.37 -16.82
C LYS A 87 -3.17 -6.17 -17.90
N GLU A 88 -4.10 -7.03 -17.50
CA GLU A 88 -4.97 -7.76 -18.43
C GLU A 88 -5.94 -6.83 -19.20
N ASN A 89 -6.28 -5.66 -18.65
CA ASN A 89 -7.27 -4.72 -19.18
C ASN A 89 -6.70 -3.59 -20.06
N LYS A 90 -5.61 -3.85 -20.80
CA LYS A 90 -4.94 -2.94 -21.77
C LYS A 90 -4.00 -1.88 -21.18
N GLY A 91 -3.49 -2.09 -19.96
CA GLY A 91 -2.30 -1.38 -19.46
C GLY A 91 -2.50 0.09 -19.02
N ASN A 92 -3.73 0.60 -19.02
CA ASN A 92 -4.03 1.89 -18.40
C ASN A 92 -4.52 1.65 -16.97
N ILE A 93 -3.64 1.83 -15.98
CA ILE A 93 -4.05 1.76 -14.58
C ILE A 93 -5.02 2.90 -14.27
N LYS A 94 -6.22 2.54 -13.79
CA LYS A 94 -7.23 3.51 -13.35
C LYS A 94 -6.73 4.36 -12.17
N SER A 95 -7.24 5.60 -12.10
CA SER A 95 -6.91 6.57 -11.04
C SER A 95 -7.07 5.98 -9.63
N ASP A 96 -8.10 5.18 -9.40
CA ASP A 96 -8.43 4.65 -8.08
C ASP A 96 -7.39 3.64 -7.56
N ILE A 97 -6.77 2.86 -8.45
CA ILE A 97 -5.68 1.95 -8.04
C ILE A 97 -4.43 2.75 -7.73
N SER A 98 -4.15 3.78 -8.52
CA SER A 98 -3.03 4.68 -8.24
C SER A 98 -3.18 5.32 -6.85
N PHE A 99 -4.41 5.71 -6.49
CA PHE A 99 -4.75 6.21 -5.16
C PHE A 99 -4.54 5.13 -4.08
N ILE A 100 -5.14 3.94 -4.22
CA ILE A 100 -4.96 2.81 -3.28
C ILE A 100 -3.49 2.54 -2.99
N MET A 101 -2.63 2.57 -4.01
CA MET A 101 -1.20 2.33 -3.86
C MET A 101 -0.50 3.45 -3.09
N SER A 102 -0.77 4.72 -3.44
CA SER A 102 -0.21 5.87 -2.72
C SER A 102 -0.57 5.81 -1.22
N GLU A 103 -1.85 5.60 -0.91
CA GLU A 103 -2.34 5.56 0.46
C GLU A 103 -1.77 4.37 1.24
N PHE A 104 -1.61 3.21 0.59
CA PHE A 104 -0.96 2.06 1.20
C PHE A 104 0.47 2.37 1.62
N PHE A 105 1.29 2.93 0.72
CA PHE A 105 2.67 3.25 1.07
C PHE A 105 2.77 4.35 2.13
N ASP A 106 1.80 5.27 2.20
CA ASP A 106 1.71 6.22 3.33
C ASP A 106 1.46 5.52 4.66
N ILE A 107 0.53 4.57 4.69
CA ILE A 107 0.25 3.78 5.90
C ILE A 107 1.51 3.00 6.31
N ILE A 108 2.22 2.37 5.36
CA ILE A 108 3.46 1.65 5.66
C ILE A 108 4.55 2.60 6.18
N ASN A 109 4.74 3.77 5.58
CA ASN A 109 5.71 4.75 6.09
C ASN A 109 5.35 5.23 7.51
N LYS A 110 4.07 5.51 7.75
CA LYS A 110 3.57 5.97 9.07
C LYS A 110 3.73 4.91 10.15
N LEU A 111 3.45 3.65 9.85
CA LEU A 111 3.37 2.57 10.84
C LEU A 111 4.61 1.68 10.90
N GLY A 112 5.39 1.60 9.82
CA GLY A 112 6.55 0.72 9.69
C GLY A 112 7.67 1.03 10.68
N THR A 113 7.76 2.28 11.14
CA THR A 113 8.70 2.68 12.21
C THR A 113 8.30 2.19 13.60
N LYS A 114 7.01 1.89 13.81
CA LYS A 114 6.46 1.48 15.11
C LYS A 114 6.32 -0.03 15.26
N TYR A 115 6.17 -0.78 14.16
CA TYR A 115 5.84 -2.19 14.18
C TYR A 115 6.79 -3.01 13.29
N ASP A 116 7.89 -3.47 13.87
CA ASP A 116 8.92 -4.24 13.16
C ASP A 116 8.39 -5.52 12.51
N GLU A 117 7.47 -6.23 13.15
CA GLU A 117 6.87 -7.47 12.61
C GLU A 117 5.95 -7.21 11.40
N LEU A 118 5.31 -6.04 11.35
CA LEU A 118 4.44 -5.57 10.26
C LEU A 118 5.27 -5.24 9.01
N VAL A 119 6.48 -4.72 9.22
CA VAL A 119 7.50 -4.52 8.19
C VAL A 119 7.93 -5.88 7.62
N ILE A 120 8.25 -6.89 8.44
CA ILE A 120 8.84 -8.14 7.93
C ILE A 120 7.98 -8.83 6.85
N TYR A 121 6.66 -8.90 7.02
CA TYR A 121 5.78 -9.52 6.01
C TYR A 121 5.54 -8.64 4.79
N THR A 122 5.25 -7.36 5.00
CA THR A 122 5.00 -6.41 3.90
C THR A 122 6.26 -6.25 3.03
N PHE A 123 7.43 -6.25 3.64
CA PHE A 123 8.71 -6.02 2.98
C PHE A 123 9.22 -7.22 2.19
N LYS A 124 8.73 -8.42 2.47
CA LYS A 124 9.06 -9.58 1.64
C LYS A 124 8.51 -9.42 0.21
N GLU A 125 7.28 -8.94 0.10
CA GLU A 125 6.59 -8.75 -1.19
C GLU A 125 6.87 -7.36 -1.80
N LEU A 126 7.40 -6.43 -1.01
CA LEU A 126 7.64 -5.06 -1.43
C LEU A 126 8.52 -4.97 -2.71
N PRO A 127 9.69 -5.64 -2.83
CA PRO A 127 10.47 -5.60 -4.08
C PRO A 127 9.65 -5.99 -5.30
N HIS A 128 8.82 -7.03 -5.19
CA HIS A 128 7.93 -7.44 -6.28
C HIS A 128 6.92 -6.34 -6.62
N ILE A 129 6.24 -5.77 -5.62
CA ILE A 129 5.28 -4.67 -5.86
C ILE A 129 5.96 -3.47 -6.55
N VAL A 130 7.14 -3.06 -6.07
CA VAL A 130 7.88 -1.92 -6.66
C VAL A 130 8.29 -2.22 -8.10
N PHE A 131 8.79 -3.44 -8.37
CA PHE A 131 9.09 -3.86 -9.73
C PHE A 131 7.84 -3.77 -10.62
N GLU A 132 6.71 -4.30 -10.16
CA GLU A 132 5.47 -4.29 -10.93
C GLU A 132 4.98 -2.86 -11.22
N ILE A 133 5.10 -1.93 -10.25
CA ILE A 133 4.80 -0.49 -10.40
C ILE A 133 5.72 0.16 -11.42
N SER A 134 7.02 -0.13 -11.37
CA SER A 134 8.03 0.50 -12.21
C SER A 134 7.79 0.32 -13.71
N LYS A 135 7.05 -0.72 -14.10
CA LYS A 135 6.71 -0.99 -15.51
C LYS A 135 5.48 -0.22 -16.00
N ILE A 136 4.82 0.59 -15.15
CA ILE A 136 3.64 1.38 -15.52
C ILE A 136 4.04 2.80 -15.89
N LYS A 137 3.64 3.23 -17.09
CA LYS A 137 3.77 4.63 -17.51
C LYS A 137 2.76 5.51 -16.80
N PHE A 138 3.21 6.63 -16.27
CA PHE A 138 2.37 7.60 -15.57
C PHE A 138 2.71 9.04 -15.95
N LYS A 139 1.85 9.98 -15.55
CA LYS A 139 2.11 11.43 -15.66
C LYS A 139 2.80 11.92 -14.38
N ARG A 140 3.70 12.89 -14.51
CA ARG A 140 4.23 13.64 -13.37
C ARG A 140 3.10 14.35 -12.61
N GLY A 141 3.24 14.41 -11.29
CA GLY A 141 2.24 14.83 -10.31
C GLY A 141 1.13 13.82 -10.03
N SER A 142 1.15 12.61 -10.61
CA SER A 142 0.08 11.63 -10.41
C SER A 142 0.24 10.81 -9.13
N HIS A 143 -0.86 10.24 -8.62
CA HIS A 143 -0.80 9.30 -7.50
C HIS A 143 0.11 8.09 -7.77
N MET A 144 0.28 7.68 -9.02
CA MET A 144 1.18 6.58 -9.38
C MET A 144 2.65 6.96 -9.27
N GLU A 145 3.03 8.18 -9.69
CA GLU A 145 4.39 8.69 -9.44
C GLU A 145 4.68 8.78 -7.94
N ILE A 146 3.72 9.31 -7.18
CA ILE A 146 3.82 9.40 -5.72
C ILE A 146 3.96 8.01 -5.10
N ALA A 147 3.16 7.04 -5.54
CA ALA A 147 3.26 5.65 -5.10
C ALA A 147 4.64 5.06 -5.43
N MET A 148 5.14 5.27 -6.65
CA MET A 148 6.46 4.80 -7.08
C MET A 148 7.56 5.32 -6.15
N LEU A 149 7.65 6.64 -5.97
CA LEU A 149 8.66 7.29 -5.12
C LEU A 149 8.60 6.79 -3.67
N LYS A 150 7.41 6.75 -3.07
CA LYS A 150 7.22 6.26 -1.70
C LYS A 150 7.63 4.79 -1.56
N SER A 151 7.31 3.98 -2.58
CA SER A 151 7.61 2.55 -2.58
C SER A 151 9.11 2.26 -2.73
N MET A 152 9.83 3.05 -3.54
CA MET A 152 11.28 2.96 -3.68
C MET A 152 12.01 3.29 -2.39
N ASN A 153 11.59 4.36 -1.70
CA ASN A 153 12.14 4.72 -0.40
C ASN A 153 11.94 3.62 0.66
N LEU A 154 10.92 2.78 0.50
CA LEU A 154 10.73 1.63 1.37
C LEU A 154 11.68 0.48 1.02
N LEU A 155 12.26 0.39 -0.19
CA LEU A 155 13.22 -0.67 -0.54
C LEU A 155 14.53 -0.58 0.24
N THR A 156 14.88 0.62 0.73
CA THR A 156 16.05 0.86 1.59
C THR A 156 15.72 0.69 3.08
N TYR A 157 14.43 0.59 3.43
CA TYR A 157 13.98 0.47 4.80
C TYR A 157 14.07 -1.00 5.26
N LYS A 158 14.77 -1.26 6.37
CA LYS A 158 14.98 -2.59 7.02
C LYS A 158 15.31 -3.76 6.07
N LEU A 159 16.62 -4.03 6.00
CA LEU A 159 17.42 -4.91 5.13
C LEU A 159 17.02 -6.41 4.94
N ASN A 160 15.82 -6.85 5.29
CA ASN A 160 15.47 -8.28 5.23
C ASN A 160 15.43 -8.88 3.81
N ASN A 161 15.39 -8.05 2.76
CA ASN A 161 15.44 -8.48 1.37
C ASN A 161 16.34 -7.57 0.51
N LEU A 162 17.44 -7.10 1.09
CA LEU A 162 18.32 -6.10 0.46
C LEU A 162 18.79 -6.52 -0.94
N LYS A 163 19.05 -7.81 -1.15
CA LYS A 163 19.51 -8.33 -2.44
C LYS A 163 18.44 -8.14 -3.53
N GLU A 164 17.21 -8.56 -3.25
CA GLU A 164 16.07 -8.36 -4.14
C GLU A 164 15.81 -6.86 -4.36
N SER A 165 15.88 -6.03 -3.32
CA SER A 165 15.75 -4.57 -3.44
C SER A 165 16.79 -3.98 -4.40
N ILE A 166 18.06 -4.41 -4.30
CA ILE A 166 19.14 -3.95 -5.21
C ILE A 166 18.83 -4.35 -6.65
N ILE A 167 18.40 -5.59 -6.89
CA ILE A 167 18.05 -6.06 -8.24
C ILE A 167 16.95 -5.17 -8.84
N VAL A 168 15.88 -4.91 -8.07
CA VAL A 168 14.77 -4.08 -8.53
C VAL A 168 15.23 -2.63 -8.80
N LEU A 169 16.07 -2.05 -7.94
CA LEU A 169 16.60 -0.70 -8.16
C LEU A 169 17.51 -0.60 -9.39
N GLU A 170 18.38 -1.58 -9.64
CA GLU A 170 19.21 -1.61 -10.85
C GLU A 170 18.34 -1.74 -12.10
N GLU A 171 17.29 -2.57 -12.08
CA GLU A 171 16.35 -2.67 -13.21
C GLU A 171 15.55 -1.38 -13.45
N ILE A 172 15.15 -0.66 -12.38
CA ILE A 172 14.51 0.65 -12.51
C ILE A 172 15.47 1.64 -13.17
N LYS A 173 16.72 1.68 -12.71
CA LYS A 173 17.74 2.57 -13.23
C LYS A 173 18.03 2.31 -14.72
N GLU A 174 18.02 1.06 -15.15
CA GLU A 174 18.30 0.70 -16.55
C GLU A 174 17.12 0.95 -17.49
N ASP A 175 15.89 0.66 -17.06
CA ASP A 175 14.74 0.51 -17.97
C ASP A 175 13.54 1.43 -17.68
N HIS A 176 13.57 2.27 -16.64
CA HIS A 176 12.43 3.13 -16.32
C HIS A 176 12.30 4.29 -17.31
N PHE A 177 11.06 4.69 -17.62
CA PHE A 177 10.75 5.68 -18.66
C PHE A 177 10.89 7.15 -18.19
N ASP A 178 10.91 7.40 -16.88
CA ASP A 178 11.05 8.73 -16.28
C ASP A 178 12.44 8.89 -15.65
N ASP A 179 13.22 9.85 -16.16
CA ASP A 179 14.59 10.13 -15.72
C ASP A 179 14.68 10.51 -14.24
N GLY A 180 13.66 11.17 -13.67
CA GLY A 180 13.68 11.52 -12.24
C GLY A 180 13.59 10.30 -11.33
N ILE A 181 12.86 9.26 -11.77
CA ILE A 181 12.80 7.98 -11.07
C ILE A 181 14.12 7.20 -11.21
N VAL A 182 14.75 7.29 -12.38
CA VAL A 182 16.08 6.69 -12.63
C VAL A 182 17.13 7.33 -11.72
N GLU A 183 17.15 8.66 -11.61
CA GLU A 183 18.05 9.39 -10.72
C GLU A 183 17.85 8.99 -9.25
N GLU A 184 16.60 8.93 -8.78
CA GLU A 184 16.29 8.50 -7.40
C GLU A 184 16.76 7.05 -7.14
N ALA A 185 16.58 6.14 -8.10
CA ALA A 185 17.05 4.76 -7.96
C ALA A 185 18.58 4.67 -7.85
N ASP A 186 19.31 5.46 -8.66
CA ASP A 186 20.77 5.52 -8.61
C ASP A 186 21.28 6.08 -7.27
N ASP A 187 20.59 7.09 -6.72
CA ASP A 187 20.94 7.66 -5.42
C ASP A 187 20.68 6.68 -4.27
N LEU A 188 19.54 5.99 -4.25
CA LEU A 188 19.26 4.94 -3.27
C LEU A 188 20.26 3.78 -3.35
N LEU A 189 20.69 3.39 -4.55
CA LEU A 189 21.75 2.37 -4.74
C LEU A 189 23.10 2.81 -4.17
N LYS A 190 23.46 4.10 -4.31
CA LYS A 190 24.68 4.65 -3.70
C LYS A 190 24.57 4.66 -2.18
N GLU A 191 23.42 5.04 -1.63
CA GLU A 191 23.18 5.02 -0.18
C GLU A 191 23.34 3.60 0.39
N ILE A 192 22.71 2.60 -0.23
CA ILE A 192 22.84 1.19 0.19
C ILE A 192 24.32 0.76 0.24
N LYS A 193 25.12 1.14 -0.76
CA LYS A 193 26.57 0.82 -0.81
C LYS A 193 27.39 1.50 0.29
N ASN A 194 26.88 2.59 0.87
CA ASN A 194 27.54 3.29 1.98
C ASN A 194 27.18 2.68 3.36
N TYR A 195 26.07 1.96 3.45
CA TYR A 195 25.58 1.33 4.69
C TYR A 195 25.95 -0.16 4.84
N GLY A 196 26.27 -0.85 3.74
CA GLY A 196 26.72 -2.25 3.72
C GLY A 196 28.23 -2.41 3.64
#